data_AF-A0A7Y1VIJ4-F1
#
_entry.id   AF-A0A7Y1VIJ4-F1
#
_cell.length_a   1.000
_cell.length_b   1.000
_cell.length_c   1.000
_cell.angle_alpha   90.00
_cell.angle_beta   90.00
_cell.angle_gamma   90.00
#
_symmetry.space_group_name_H-M   'P 1'
#
loop_
_entity.id
_entity.type
_entity.pdbx_description
1 polymer ?
#
loop_
_entity_poly.entity_id
_entity_poly.type
_entity_poly.pdbx_seq_one_letter_code
_entity_poly.pdbx_strand_id
1 'polypeptide(L)'
;MRRTNMVGVNLRTVGSFAGLVKYLLTVPSAFDSVHLLPLWEPGVAESLYGPASWNLSTEFLSQEMAEFAPYLTTPDRQLRATTNLLHVMGRTVGMDVIPHTDRYSEMALGQPAHFEWMQVRNGRITDHSDAVERAVSEVVYQWLLESGSAVASTAGLLPGDTEALFDLPESDRAELLFGLPGDRQGRNARRLSLIQRLKWFGYEPVPATMGVPFRGIHVADSPPIRDEHGMLWHDYDMDEPSFMSRVFTPLARYKLYERIDANAHWEIDFQRPRVQTWEYVVDHFAQVAISGNFDFMRGDMSHVQMRPQGVPADVDAGYYDILRAVKEKVQASRPSFGYFAESFLPARDVFQYGEELDHLDASLADATLGDLQSTVVGDHEYLRRFRRYLDD
;
A
#
# COMPACT_ATOMS: atom_id res chain seq x y z
N MET A 1 14.57 -27.36 -7.38
CA MET A 1 14.04 -26.05 -7.83
C MET A 1 12.54 -26.20 -8.05
N ARG A 2 11.70 -25.51 -7.26
CA ARG A 2 10.27 -25.37 -7.61
C ARG A 2 10.18 -24.22 -8.62
N ARG A 3 9.43 -24.41 -9.70
CA ARG A 3 9.21 -23.42 -10.76
C ARG A 3 7.71 -23.21 -10.90
N THR A 4 7.32 -22.01 -11.28
CA THR A 4 5.95 -21.65 -11.61
C THR A 4 5.96 -20.85 -12.91
N ASN A 5 4.90 -20.97 -13.69
CA ASN A 5 4.58 -20.07 -14.78
C ASN A 5 3.40 -19.20 -14.34
N MET A 6 3.69 -17.96 -14.05
CA MET A 6 2.71 -17.03 -13.50
C MET A 6 2.10 -16.16 -14.59
N VAL A 7 0.79 -15.90 -14.47
CA VAL A 7 0.11 -14.83 -15.20
C VAL A 7 -0.40 -13.76 -14.24
N GLY A 8 -0.10 -12.48 -14.53
CA GLY A 8 -0.68 -11.35 -13.82
C GLY A 8 -2.04 -10.98 -14.41
N VAL A 9 -3.05 -10.76 -13.58
CA VAL A 9 -4.41 -10.43 -14.03
C VAL A 9 -4.93 -9.18 -13.32
N ASN A 10 -5.29 -8.17 -14.11
CA ASN A 10 -6.04 -7.01 -13.63
C ASN A 10 -7.54 -7.31 -13.64
N LEU A 11 -8.18 -7.34 -12.47
CA LEU A 11 -9.62 -7.60 -12.38
C LEU A 11 -10.46 -6.54 -13.10
N ARG A 12 -9.98 -5.30 -13.26
CA ARG A 12 -10.68 -4.26 -14.03
C ARG A 12 -10.74 -4.59 -15.52
N THR A 13 -9.75 -5.34 -16.03
CA THR A 13 -9.73 -5.77 -17.44
C THR A 13 -10.68 -6.94 -17.68
N VAL A 14 -10.82 -7.86 -16.72
CA VAL A 14 -11.74 -9.01 -16.81
C VAL A 14 -13.12 -8.73 -16.22
N GLY A 15 -13.31 -7.56 -15.60
CA GLY A 15 -14.58 -6.97 -15.17
C GLY A 15 -15.09 -7.42 -13.80
N SER A 16 -14.83 -8.66 -13.35
CA SER A 16 -15.31 -9.14 -12.04
C SER A 16 -14.59 -10.42 -11.61
N PHE A 17 -14.88 -10.89 -10.39
CA PHE A 17 -14.48 -12.22 -9.92
C PHE A 17 -14.95 -13.36 -10.83
N ALA A 18 -16.18 -13.31 -11.35
CA ALA A 18 -16.65 -14.29 -12.34
C ALA A 18 -15.88 -14.16 -13.67
N GLY A 19 -15.58 -12.93 -14.08
CA GLY A 19 -14.78 -12.64 -15.26
C GLY A 19 -13.38 -13.25 -15.17
N LEU A 20 -12.75 -13.19 -13.99
CA LEU A 20 -11.46 -13.84 -13.72
C LEU A 20 -11.53 -15.36 -13.94
N VAL A 21 -12.55 -16.04 -13.41
CA VAL A 21 -12.74 -17.48 -13.64
C VAL A 21 -12.88 -17.78 -15.14
N LYS A 22 -13.75 -17.02 -15.84
CA LYS A 22 -13.98 -17.20 -17.28
C LYS A 22 -12.72 -16.98 -18.10
N TYR A 23 -11.94 -15.94 -17.77
CA TYR A 23 -10.66 -15.66 -18.41
C TYR A 23 -9.67 -16.82 -18.21
N LEU A 24 -9.53 -17.32 -16.98
CA LEU A 24 -8.57 -18.38 -16.68
C LEU A 24 -8.92 -19.75 -17.29
N LEU A 25 -10.19 -19.98 -17.65
CA LEU A 25 -10.58 -21.14 -18.47
C LEU A 25 -10.01 -21.09 -19.90
N THR A 26 -9.61 -19.91 -20.37
CA THR A 26 -8.97 -19.72 -21.69
C THR A 26 -7.44 -19.73 -21.60
N VAL A 27 -6.87 -19.59 -20.40
CA VAL A 27 -5.41 -19.56 -20.20
C VAL A 27 -4.87 -21.00 -20.20
N PRO A 28 -3.80 -21.30 -20.97
CA PRO A 28 -3.22 -22.64 -21.04
C PRO A 28 -2.89 -23.22 -19.65
N SER A 29 -3.04 -24.53 -19.49
CA SER A 29 -2.67 -25.23 -18.25
C SER A 29 -1.20 -25.04 -17.86
N ALA A 30 -0.34 -24.66 -18.82
CA ALA A 30 1.05 -24.31 -18.59
C ALA A 30 1.25 -23.18 -17.55
N PHE A 31 0.29 -22.28 -17.34
CA PHE A 31 0.36 -21.19 -16.34
C PHE A 31 -0.26 -21.57 -15.00
N ASP A 32 0.49 -22.22 -14.12
CA ASP A 32 0.02 -22.78 -12.85
C ASP A 32 -0.12 -21.77 -11.69
N SER A 33 0.28 -20.51 -11.86
CA SER A 33 0.06 -19.46 -10.87
C SER A 33 -0.63 -18.22 -11.45
N VAL A 34 -1.44 -17.57 -10.62
CA VAL A 34 -2.15 -16.35 -10.96
C VAL A 34 -1.80 -15.28 -9.94
N HIS A 35 -1.21 -14.17 -10.37
CA HIS A 35 -1.07 -12.97 -9.54
C HIS A 35 -2.24 -12.04 -9.81
N LEU A 36 -3.07 -11.79 -8.79
CA LEU A 36 -4.11 -10.79 -8.86
C LEU A 36 -3.51 -9.43 -8.54
N LEU A 37 -3.61 -8.51 -9.50
CA LEU A 37 -3.27 -7.10 -9.26
C LEU A 37 -4.16 -6.50 -8.16
N PRO A 38 -3.78 -5.35 -7.60
CA PRO A 38 -4.43 -4.74 -6.44
C PRO A 38 -5.97 -4.77 -6.42
N LEU A 39 -6.53 -5.23 -5.31
CA LEU A 39 -7.97 -5.51 -5.15
C LEU A 39 -8.73 -4.44 -4.33
N TRP A 40 -8.03 -3.44 -3.81
CA TRP A 40 -8.59 -2.44 -2.90
C TRP A 40 -9.38 -1.35 -3.62
N GLU A 41 -10.20 -0.64 -2.86
CA GLU A 41 -10.81 0.61 -3.33
C GLU A 41 -9.72 1.63 -3.71
N PRO A 42 -9.76 2.19 -4.92
CA PRO A 42 -8.74 3.13 -5.37
C PRO A 42 -8.93 4.52 -4.75
N GLY A 43 -7.79 5.21 -4.58
CA GLY A 43 -7.66 6.56 -4.06
C GLY A 43 -8.17 7.69 -4.95
N VAL A 44 -7.81 8.93 -4.59
CA VAL A 44 -8.24 10.18 -5.26
C VAL A 44 -7.74 10.26 -6.70
N ALA A 45 -6.57 9.69 -6.99
CA ALA A 45 -6.01 9.63 -8.34
C ALA A 45 -6.49 8.40 -9.16
N GLU A 46 -7.49 7.66 -8.66
CA GLU A 46 -7.94 6.37 -9.20
C GLU A 46 -6.80 5.35 -9.41
N SER A 47 -5.68 5.54 -8.70
CA SER A 47 -4.51 4.68 -8.81
C SER A 47 -4.82 3.31 -8.21
N LEU A 48 -4.58 2.28 -9.01
CA LEU A 48 -4.65 0.87 -8.60
C LEU A 48 -3.75 0.59 -7.39
N TYR A 49 -2.60 1.25 -7.32
CA TYR A 49 -1.59 1.03 -6.29
C TYR A 49 -1.69 2.01 -5.12
N GLY A 50 -2.71 2.88 -5.08
CA GLY A 50 -2.98 3.77 -3.95
C GLY A 50 -4.28 3.36 -3.26
N PRO A 51 -4.26 2.37 -2.34
CA PRO A 51 -5.47 1.93 -1.66
C PRO A 51 -6.04 3.07 -0.80
N ALA A 52 -7.33 3.36 -0.98
CA ALA A 52 -8.06 4.38 -0.23
C ALA A 52 -8.57 3.87 1.12
N SER A 53 -8.77 2.56 1.24
CA SER A 53 -9.30 1.88 2.42
C SER A 53 -8.81 0.42 2.43
N TRP A 54 -8.99 -0.27 3.55
CA TRP A 54 -8.78 -1.72 3.62
C TRP A 54 -9.91 -2.52 2.95
N ASN A 55 -10.96 -1.87 2.45
CA ASN A 55 -12.05 -2.56 1.78
C ASN A 55 -11.61 -3.03 0.40
N LEU A 56 -12.04 -4.25 0.05
CA LEU A 56 -11.99 -4.71 -1.33
C LEU A 56 -12.97 -3.91 -2.19
N SER A 57 -12.57 -3.60 -3.42
CA SER A 57 -13.40 -2.79 -4.30
C SER A 57 -14.67 -3.54 -4.72
N THR A 58 -15.81 -2.86 -4.57
CA THR A 58 -17.11 -3.37 -5.02
C THR A 58 -17.22 -3.44 -6.54
N GLU A 59 -16.32 -2.79 -7.29
CA GLU A 59 -16.28 -2.86 -8.76
C GLU A 59 -16.03 -4.29 -9.27
N PHE A 60 -15.47 -5.18 -8.44
CA PHE A 60 -15.18 -6.56 -8.81
C PHE A 60 -16.33 -7.53 -8.53
N LEU A 61 -17.42 -7.05 -7.93
CA LEU A 61 -18.60 -7.86 -7.66
C LEU A 61 -19.25 -8.33 -8.96
N SER A 62 -19.47 -9.63 -9.06
CA SER A 62 -20.27 -10.26 -10.11
C SER A 62 -21.72 -10.38 -9.66
N GLN A 63 -22.61 -9.68 -10.35
CA GLN A 63 -24.06 -9.85 -10.15
C GLN A 63 -24.50 -11.28 -10.48
N GLU A 64 -23.94 -11.89 -11.53
CA GLU A 64 -24.20 -13.29 -11.92
C GLU A 64 -23.88 -14.28 -10.79
N MET A 65 -22.75 -14.11 -10.10
CA MET A 65 -22.42 -14.96 -8.94
C MET A 65 -23.39 -14.75 -7.78
N ALA A 66 -23.81 -13.51 -7.53
CA ALA A 66 -24.76 -13.19 -6.48
C ALA A 66 -26.16 -13.75 -6.78
N GLU A 67 -26.60 -13.73 -8.04
CA GLU A 67 -27.86 -14.32 -8.49
C GLU A 67 -27.84 -15.86 -8.41
N PHE A 68 -26.73 -16.49 -8.81
CA PHE A 68 -26.56 -17.93 -8.73
C PHE A 68 -26.47 -18.45 -7.29
N ALA A 69 -25.77 -17.70 -6.43
CA ALA A 69 -25.55 -18.05 -5.03
C ALA A 69 -25.77 -16.82 -4.13
N PRO A 70 -26.98 -16.64 -3.55
CA PRO A 70 -27.38 -15.44 -2.81
C PRO A 70 -26.55 -15.08 -1.57
N TYR A 71 -25.62 -15.94 -1.14
CA TYR A 71 -24.66 -15.63 -0.09
C TYR A 71 -23.40 -14.92 -0.62
N LEU A 72 -23.13 -14.94 -1.93
CA LEU A 72 -21.99 -14.30 -2.59
C LEU A 72 -22.25 -12.83 -2.94
N THR A 73 -22.71 -12.06 -1.95
CA THR A 73 -23.14 -10.66 -2.13
C THR A 73 -22.10 -9.62 -1.72
N THR A 74 -20.94 -10.05 -1.24
CA THR A 74 -19.84 -9.15 -0.83
C THR A 74 -18.53 -9.49 -1.53
N PRO A 75 -17.63 -8.51 -1.73
CA PRO A 75 -16.35 -8.73 -2.40
C PRO A 75 -15.54 -9.84 -1.73
N ASP A 76 -15.46 -9.86 -0.40
CA ASP A 76 -14.71 -10.88 0.36
C ASP A 76 -15.20 -12.30 0.10
N ARG A 77 -16.53 -12.47 0.04
CA ARG A 77 -17.15 -13.79 -0.20
C ARG A 77 -16.91 -14.23 -1.63
N GLN A 78 -17.02 -13.32 -2.60
CA GLN A 78 -16.73 -13.64 -3.99
C GLN A 78 -15.25 -13.88 -4.24
N LEU A 79 -14.35 -13.12 -3.62
CA LEU A 79 -12.91 -13.34 -3.67
C LEU A 79 -12.60 -14.75 -3.17
N ARG A 80 -13.05 -15.11 -1.97
CA ARG A 80 -12.80 -16.43 -1.39
C ARG A 80 -13.39 -17.57 -2.21
N ALA A 81 -14.60 -17.40 -2.74
CA ALA A 81 -15.20 -18.40 -3.63
C ALA A 81 -14.37 -18.56 -4.91
N THR A 82 -13.89 -17.45 -5.47
CA THR A 82 -13.08 -17.43 -6.69
C THR A 82 -11.74 -18.08 -6.48
N THR A 83 -10.98 -17.69 -5.45
CA THR A 83 -9.67 -18.29 -5.13
C THR A 83 -9.78 -19.79 -4.92
N ASN A 84 -10.81 -20.26 -4.18
CA ASN A 84 -11.08 -21.68 -4.03
C ASN A 84 -11.37 -22.38 -5.37
N LEU A 85 -12.09 -21.73 -6.29
CA LEU A 85 -12.35 -22.28 -7.62
C LEU A 85 -11.05 -22.38 -8.44
N LEU A 86 -10.19 -21.38 -8.35
CA LEU A 86 -8.87 -21.39 -9.00
C LEU A 86 -7.97 -22.50 -8.44
N HIS A 87 -8.04 -22.75 -7.13
CA HIS A 87 -7.35 -23.89 -6.50
C HIS A 87 -7.86 -25.22 -7.05
N VAL A 88 -9.18 -25.39 -7.23
CA VAL A 88 -9.76 -26.59 -7.87
C VAL A 88 -9.28 -26.75 -9.32
N MET A 89 -9.05 -25.64 -10.02
CA MET A 89 -8.45 -25.62 -11.36
C MET A 89 -6.94 -25.93 -11.36
N GLY A 90 -6.34 -26.21 -10.20
CA GLY A 90 -4.92 -26.51 -10.05
C GLY A 90 -4.01 -25.30 -10.15
N ARG A 91 -4.53 -24.09 -9.85
CA ARG A 91 -3.75 -22.85 -9.83
C ARG A 91 -3.38 -22.47 -8.40
N THR A 92 -2.21 -21.88 -8.19
CA THR A 92 -1.97 -21.06 -6.99
C THR A 92 -2.34 -19.60 -7.26
N VAL A 93 -2.74 -18.88 -6.22
CA VAL A 93 -3.23 -17.50 -6.33
C VAL A 93 -2.45 -16.58 -5.41
N GLY A 94 -1.95 -15.48 -5.97
CA GLY A 94 -1.23 -14.45 -5.24
C GLY A 94 -2.00 -13.15 -5.17
N MET A 95 -1.77 -12.42 -4.09
CA MET A 95 -2.25 -11.05 -3.89
C MET A 95 -1.09 -10.05 -4.02
N ASP A 96 -1.41 -8.80 -4.30
CA ASP A 96 -0.44 -7.72 -4.15
C ASP A 96 -0.30 -7.34 -2.65
N VAL A 97 0.86 -6.82 -2.24
CA VAL A 97 1.11 -6.24 -0.92
C VAL A 97 1.82 -4.91 -1.14
N ILE A 98 1.14 -3.82 -0.78
CA ILE A 98 1.55 -2.46 -1.10
C ILE A 98 2.03 -1.75 0.18
N PRO A 99 3.29 -1.28 0.26
CA PRO A 99 3.86 -0.67 1.46
C PRO A 99 3.51 0.82 1.63
N HIS A 100 2.44 1.28 0.96
CA HIS A 100 1.96 2.66 0.95
C HIS A 100 0.45 2.70 0.68
N THR A 101 -0.17 3.86 0.86
CA THR A 101 -1.61 4.06 0.62
C THR A 101 -1.86 5.24 -0.30
N ASP A 102 -3.11 5.46 -0.70
CA ASP A 102 -3.51 6.79 -1.19
C ASP A 102 -3.11 7.86 -0.17
N ARG A 103 -2.72 9.04 -0.66
CA ARG A 103 -2.21 10.12 0.19
C ARG A 103 -3.17 10.49 1.30
N TYR A 104 -4.47 10.50 1.03
CA TYR A 104 -5.51 10.78 2.02
C TYR A 104 -6.45 9.59 2.17
N SER A 105 -5.86 8.40 2.27
CA SER A 105 -6.60 7.18 2.57
C SER A 105 -7.34 7.28 3.90
N GLU A 106 -8.38 6.48 4.06
CA GLU A 106 -9.07 6.29 5.33
C GLU A 106 -8.14 5.73 6.40
N MET A 107 -7.09 4.98 6.01
CA MET A 107 -6.03 4.57 6.92
C MET A 107 -5.27 5.79 7.47
N ALA A 108 -4.84 6.70 6.59
CA ALA A 108 -4.12 7.90 7.01
C ALA A 108 -4.99 8.83 7.87
N LEU A 109 -6.22 9.06 7.43
CA LEU A 109 -7.16 9.97 8.11
C LEU A 109 -7.72 9.38 9.41
N GLY A 110 -7.96 8.07 9.45
CA GLY A 110 -8.47 7.35 10.60
C GLY A 110 -7.38 6.93 11.58
N GLN A 111 -6.11 6.91 11.17
CA GLN A 111 -4.98 6.57 12.04
C GLN A 111 -3.75 7.47 11.79
N PRO A 112 -3.81 8.79 12.07
CA PRO A 112 -2.72 9.71 11.77
C PRO A 112 -1.36 9.28 12.35
N ALA A 113 -1.36 8.64 13.52
CA ALA A 113 -0.18 8.15 14.23
C ALA A 113 0.65 7.08 13.49
N HIS A 114 0.07 6.41 12.50
CA HIS A 114 0.76 5.42 11.64
C HIS A 114 1.41 6.04 10.40
N PHE A 115 1.21 7.34 10.17
CA PHE A 115 1.67 8.04 8.97
C PHE A 115 2.54 9.24 9.34
N GLU A 116 3.26 9.74 8.35
CA GLU A 116 4.00 10.98 8.48
C GLU A 116 3.18 12.14 7.95
N TRP A 117 3.27 13.26 8.65
CA TRP A 117 2.53 14.47 8.34
C TRP A 117 3.46 15.66 8.25
N MET A 118 3.09 16.59 7.39
CA MET A 118 3.72 17.89 7.27
C MET A 118 2.66 18.99 7.17
N GLN A 119 3.07 20.20 7.52
CA GLN A 119 2.31 21.40 7.27
C GLN A 119 2.92 22.16 6.09
N VAL A 120 2.09 22.48 5.11
CA VAL A 120 2.42 23.26 3.92
C VAL A 120 1.68 24.59 3.98
N ARG A 121 2.43 25.69 3.95
CA ARG A 121 1.88 27.05 3.91
C ARG A 121 2.62 27.87 2.87
N ASN A 122 1.86 28.62 2.07
CA ASN A 122 2.41 29.50 1.04
C ASN A 122 3.43 28.81 0.12
N GLY A 123 3.15 27.56 -0.28
CA GLY A 123 4.02 26.78 -1.15
C GLY A 123 5.33 26.32 -0.50
N ARG A 124 5.39 26.20 0.83
CA ARG A 124 6.57 25.71 1.55
C ARG A 124 6.16 24.76 2.67
N ILE A 125 6.96 23.73 2.91
CA ILE A 125 6.85 22.93 4.13
C ILE A 125 7.33 23.78 5.30
N THR A 126 6.43 24.05 6.26
CA THR A 126 6.71 24.89 7.43
C THR A 126 6.92 24.08 8.70
N ASP A 127 6.36 22.87 8.77
CA ASP A 127 6.54 21.95 9.90
C ASP A 127 6.43 20.51 9.37
N HIS A 128 7.23 19.61 9.93
CA HIS A 128 7.21 18.17 9.68
C HIS A 128 7.65 17.40 10.93
N SER A 129 7.56 18.04 12.10
CA SER A 129 7.85 17.45 13.39
C SER A 129 6.74 16.50 13.84
N ASP A 130 7.01 15.71 14.89
CA ASP A 130 6.00 14.84 15.51
C ASP A 130 4.79 15.60 16.09
N ALA A 131 4.88 16.93 16.26
CA ALA A 131 3.74 17.73 16.71
C ALA A 131 2.65 17.85 15.63
N VAL A 132 3.00 17.74 14.35
CA VAL A 132 2.05 17.87 13.24
C VAL A 132 1.01 16.76 13.29
N GLU A 133 1.42 15.52 13.56
CA GLU A 133 0.50 14.38 13.70
C GLU A 133 -0.55 14.62 14.78
N ARG A 134 -0.15 15.08 15.97
CA ARG A 134 -1.10 15.42 17.04
C ARG A 134 -2.07 16.51 16.65
N ALA A 135 -1.59 17.52 15.91
CA ALA A 135 -2.45 18.60 15.42
C ALA A 135 -3.45 18.09 14.36
N VAL A 136 -3.06 17.15 13.52
CA VAL A 136 -3.94 16.47 12.56
C VAL A 136 -5.02 15.68 13.30
N SER A 137 -4.63 14.86 14.28
CA SER A 137 -5.55 14.07 15.11
C SER A 137 -6.62 14.97 15.76
N GLU A 138 -6.23 16.13 16.28
CA GLU A 138 -7.18 17.11 16.82
C GLU A 138 -8.11 17.68 15.73
N VAL A 139 -7.60 18.03 14.54
CA VAL A 139 -8.45 18.52 13.44
C VAL A 139 -9.45 17.46 12.97
N VAL A 140 -9.06 16.20 12.92
CA VAL A 140 -9.96 15.07 12.60
C VAL A 140 -11.07 14.97 13.64
N TYR A 141 -10.73 15.03 14.92
CA TYR A 141 -11.72 15.00 16.00
C TYR A 141 -12.69 16.19 15.94
N GLN A 142 -12.18 17.42 15.79
CA GLN A 142 -13.03 18.61 15.66
C GLN A 142 -13.94 18.54 14.43
N TRP A 143 -13.44 18.04 13.29
CA TRP A 143 -14.26 17.82 12.11
C TRP A 143 -15.38 16.79 12.37
N LEU A 144 -15.10 15.72 13.12
CA LEU A 144 -16.10 14.73 13.51
C LEU A 144 -17.19 15.36 14.39
N LEU A 145 -16.84 16.23 15.34
CA LEU A 145 -17.81 16.95 16.18
C LEU A 145 -18.71 17.88 15.35
N GLU A 146 -18.13 18.61 14.40
CA GLU A 146 -18.87 19.53 13.51
C GLU A 146 -19.79 18.78 12.54
N SER A 147 -19.31 17.65 12.02
CA SER A 147 -19.99 16.91 10.95
C SER A 147 -20.92 15.81 11.47
N GLY A 148 -20.78 15.42 12.73
CA GLY A 148 -21.45 14.27 13.33
C GLY A 148 -20.90 12.93 12.84
N SER A 149 -21.44 11.86 13.44
CA SER A 149 -21.17 10.48 13.01
C SER A 149 -21.72 10.24 11.59
N ALA A 150 -20.97 9.50 10.77
CA ALA A 150 -21.43 9.05 9.46
C ALA A 150 -22.56 8.00 9.55
N VAL A 151 -22.72 7.34 10.71
CA VAL A 151 -23.77 6.34 10.93
C VAL A 151 -24.77 6.86 11.96
N ALA A 152 -26.05 6.91 11.58
CA ALA A 152 -27.11 7.46 12.43
C ALA A 152 -27.26 6.75 13.78
N SER A 153 -27.02 5.43 13.83
CA SER A 153 -27.09 4.65 15.08
C SER A 153 -26.02 5.02 16.10
N THR A 154 -24.91 5.64 15.68
CA THR A 154 -23.80 6.04 16.55
C THR A 154 -23.72 7.54 16.78
N ALA A 155 -24.70 8.32 16.30
CA ALA A 155 -24.72 9.78 16.44
C ALA A 155 -24.68 10.28 17.91
N GLY A 156 -25.20 9.49 18.85
CA GLY A 156 -25.16 9.79 20.29
C GLY A 156 -23.93 9.25 21.03
N LEU A 157 -22.98 8.62 20.32
CA LEU A 157 -21.83 7.90 20.88
C LEU A 157 -20.51 8.54 20.47
N LEU A 158 -20.50 9.86 20.24
CA LEU A 158 -19.27 10.56 19.89
C LEU A 158 -18.25 10.49 21.04
N PRO A 159 -16.96 10.23 20.75
CA PRO A 159 -15.91 10.22 21.75
C PRO A 159 -15.79 11.56 22.49
N GLY A 160 -15.43 11.50 23.77
CA GLY A 160 -15.33 12.68 24.64
C GLY A 160 -14.14 13.59 24.35
N ASP A 161 -13.09 13.05 23.73
CA ASP A 161 -11.89 13.77 23.32
C ASP A 161 -11.16 13.03 22.17
N THR A 162 -10.06 13.62 21.71
CA THR A 162 -9.22 13.11 20.64
C THR A 162 -8.61 11.74 20.99
N GLU A 163 -8.16 11.53 22.23
CA GLU A 163 -7.57 10.26 22.66
C GLU A 163 -8.62 9.14 22.60
N ALA A 164 -9.81 9.40 23.15
CA ALA A 164 -10.94 8.46 23.13
C ALA A 164 -11.38 8.08 21.70
N LEU A 165 -11.24 8.98 20.70
CA LEU A 165 -11.52 8.64 19.30
C LEU A 165 -10.51 7.62 18.75
N PHE A 166 -9.22 7.85 18.97
CA PHE A 166 -8.16 7.01 18.41
C PHE A 166 -7.92 5.72 19.23
N ASP A 167 -8.41 5.64 20.46
CA ASP A 167 -8.45 4.43 21.28
C ASP A 167 -9.57 3.45 20.88
N LEU A 168 -10.55 3.87 20.08
CA LEU A 168 -11.59 2.97 19.57
C LEU A 168 -10.98 1.84 18.72
N PRO A 169 -11.66 0.68 18.62
CA PRO A 169 -11.40 -0.27 17.55
C PRO A 169 -11.45 0.43 16.19
N GLU A 170 -10.55 0.07 15.28
CA GLU A 170 -10.46 0.71 13.97
C GLU A 170 -11.75 0.62 13.17
N SER A 171 -12.45 -0.52 13.24
CA SER A 171 -13.76 -0.70 12.61
C SER A 171 -14.76 0.36 13.06
N ASP A 172 -14.82 0.61 14.36
CA ASP A 172 -15.80 1.51 14.97
C ASP A 172 -15.44 2.96 14.64
N ARG A 173 -14.15 3.30 14.70
CA ARG A 173 -13.65 4.61 14.28
C ARG A 173 -13.88 4.86 12.79
N ALA A 174 -13.63 3.88 11.92
CA ALA A 174 -13.86 4.00 10.49
C ALA A 174 -15.35 4.15 10.17
N GLU A 175 -16.24 3.46 10.88
CA GLU A 175 -17.68 3.65 10.75
C GLU A 175 -18.13 5.05 11.20
N LEU A 176 -17.63 5.55 12.34
CA LEU A 176 -17.91 6.90 12.80
C LEU A 176 -17.44 7.97 11.81
N LEU A 177 -16.20 7.84 11.31
CA LEU A 177 -15.59 8.83 10.43
C LEU A 177 -16.13 8.75 9.01
N PHE A 178 -16.29 7.56 8.43
CA PHE A 178 -16.54 7.42 6.99
C PHE A 178 -17.87 6.75 6.66
N GLY A 179 -18.42 5.91 7.56
CA GLY A 179 -19.70 5.23 7.36
C GLY A 179 -19.54 3.73 7.13
N LEU A 180 -20.55 3.07 6.55
CA LEU A 180 -20.51 1.63 6.31
C LEU A 180 -19.73 1.28 5.03
N PRO A 181 -19.02 0.13 4.96
CA PRO A 181 -18.28 -0.28 3.76
C PRO A 181 -19.13 -0.37 2.48
N GLY A 182 -20.44 -0.66 2.61
CA GLY A 182 -21.36 -0.72 1.47
C GLY A 182 -21.75 0.63 0.87
N ASP A 183 -21.48 1.75 1.56
CA ASP A 183 -21.82 3.10 1.11
C ASP A 183 -20.57 3.85 0.61
N ARG A 184 -20.01 3.39 -0.51
CA ARG A 184 -18.80 3.99 -1.09
C ARG A 184 -18.97 5.49 -1.40
N GLN A 185 -20.15 5.91 -1.86
CA GLN A 185 -20.40 7.30 -2.18
C GLN A 185 -20.39 8.18 -0.91
N GLY A 186 -21.08 7.76 0.15
CA GLY A 186 -21.07 8.45 1.44
C GLY A 186 -19.68 8.52 2.06
N ARG A 187 -18.93 7.41 2.02
CA ARG A 187 -17.53 7.36 2.47
C ARG A 187 -16.64 8.35 1.74
N ASN A 188 -16.69 8.36 0.41
CA ASN A 188 -15.91 9.30 -0.42
C ASN A 188 -16.27 10.76 -0.12
N ALA A 189 -17.56 11.07 0.06
CA ALA A 189 -18.01 12.42 0.40
C ALA A 189 -17.49 12.87 1.78
N ARG A 190 -17.53 11.98 2.79
CA ARG A 190 -16.96 12.21 4.12
C ARG A 190 -15.45 12.41 4.06
N ARG A 191 -14.73 11.53 3.35
CA ARG A 191 -13.29 11.62 3.15
C ARG A 191 -12.91 12.94 2.51
N LEU A 192 -13.58 13.33 1.42
CA LEU A 192 -13.35 14.59 0.73
C LEU A 192 -13.56 15.81 1.63
N SER A 193 -14.63 15.82 2.43
CA SER A 193 -14.90 16.91 3.38
C SER A 193 -13.78 17.05 4.43
N LEU A 194 -13.28 15.92 4.95
CA LEU A 194 -12.16 15.94 5.90
C LEU A 194 -10.85 16.41 5.24
N ILE A 195 -10.58 15.98 4.00
CA ILE A 195 -9.41 16.45 3.23
C ILE A 195 -9.45 17.97 3.06
N GLN A 196 -10.60 18.54 2.70
CA GLN A 196 -10.78 19.99 2.59
C GLN A 196 -10.45 20.70 3.90
N ARG A 197 -10.91 20.15 5.02
CA ARG A 197 -10.61 20.68 6.36
C ARG A 197 -9.12 20.64 6.67
N LEU A 198 -8.45 19.53 6.41
CA LEU A 198 -7.00 19.41 6.64
C LEU A 198 -6.19 20.35 5.75
N LYS A 199 -6.54 20.46 4.46
CA LYS A 199 -5.90 21.39 3.53
C LYS A 199 -6.10 22.86 3.90
N TRP A 200 -7.25 23.21 4.48
CA TRP A 200 -7.44 24.55 5.06
C TRP A 200 -6.39 24.86 6.14
N PHE A 201 -6.03 23.87 6.96
CA PHE A 201 -4.95 23.98 7.94
C PHE A 201 -3.54 23.71 7.37
N GLY A 202 -3.44 23.42 6.07
CA GLY A 202 -2.19 23.12 5.39
C GLY A 202 -1.62 21.73 5.74
N TYR A 203 -2.39 20.83 6.34
CA TYR A 203 -1.88 19.51 6.71
C TYR A 203 -1.98 18.52 5.57
N GLU A 204 -0.86 17.87 5.27
CA GLU A 204 -0.77 16.85 4.22
C GLU A 204 0.08 15.68 4.71
N PRO A 205 -0.30 14.43 4.38
CA PRO A 205 0.60 13.30 4.54
C PRO A 205 1.84 13.46 3.68
N VAL A 206 2.98 13.04 4.23
CA VAL A 206 4.26 13.08 3.51
C VAL A 206 4.23 12.02 2.41
N PRO A 207 4.53 12.38 1.16
CA PRO A 207 4.44 11.46 0.05
C PRO A 207 5.43 10.30 0.16
N ALA A 208 5.07 9.16 -0.44
CA ALA A 208 5.98 8.05 -0.63
C ALA A 208 7.11 8.42 -1.59
N THR A 209 8.27 7.79 -1.41
CA THR A 209 9.52 8.14 -2.08
C THR A 209 10.29 6.87 -2.46
N MET A 210 11.03 6.94 -3.56
CA MET A 210 11.94 5.89 -4.03
C MET A 210 13.30 6.49 -4.36
N GLY A 211 14.35 5.71 -4.13
CA GLY A 211 15.74 6.10 -4.36
C GLY A 211 16.25 7.07 -3.29
N VAL A 212 17.56 7.19 -3.17
CA VAL A 212 18.16 8.11 -2.21
C VAL A 212 18.13 9.56 -2.72
N PRO A 213 18.00 10.55 -1.81
CA PRO A 213 17.70 10.37 -0.40
C PRO A 213 16.25 9.85 -0.27
N PHE A 214 16.03 8.78 0.49
CA PHE A 214 14.70 8.15 0.62
C PHE A 214 13.69 9.08 1.29
N ARG A 215 14.12 10.24 1.76
CA ARG A 215 13.37 11.31 2.42
C ARG A 215 14.10 12.63 2.15
N GLY A 216 13.55 13.76 2.59
CA GLY A 216 14.08 15.08 2.26
C GLY A 216 13.43 15.59 1.00
N ILE A 217 12.36 16.35 1.18
CA ILE A 217 11.55 16.89 0.10
C ILE A 217 11.24 18.36 0.36
N HIS A 218 10.99 19.09 -0.73
CA HIS A 218 10.40 20.41 -0.73
C HIS A 218 9.23 20.46 -1.71
N VAL A 219 8.38 21.49 -1.57
CA VAL A 219 7.33 21.77 -2.56
C VAL A 219 8.02 22.15 -3.87
N ALA A 220 7.67 21.48 -4.95
CA ALA A 220 8.23 21.72 -6.27
C ALA A 220 7.93 23.16 -6.74
N ASP A 221 8.80 23.70 -7.60
CA ASP A 221 8.62 25.03 -8.21
C ASP A 221 7.46 25.07 -9.22
N SER A 222 6.88 23.90 -9.57
CA SER A 222 5.72 23.81 -10.44
C SER A 222 4.48 24.45 -9.79
N PRO A 223 3.62 25.12 -10.59
CA PRO A 223 2.40 25.68 -10.06
C PRO A 223 1.48 24.56 -9.55
N PRO A 224 0.83 24.73 -8.37
CA PRO A 224 -0.07 23.70 -7.85
C PRO A 224 -1.28 23.53 -8.76
N ILE A 225 -1.75 22.29 -8.87
CA ILE A 225 -2.98 21.96 -9.59
C ILE A 225 -4.16 22.28 -8.69
N ARG A 226 -5.16 23.00 -9.21
CA ARG A 226 -6.44 23.21 -8.52
C ARG A 226 -7.46 22.20 -9.03
N ASP A 227 -8.08 21.46 -8.13
CA ASP A 227 -9.15 20.53 -8.49
C ASP A 227 -10.54 21.20 -8.57
N GLU A 228 -11.56 20.42 -8.92
CA GLU A 228 -12.95 20.87 -9.03
C GLU A 228 -13.56 21.33 -7.70
N HIS A 229 -12.96 20.95 -6.56
CA HIS A 229 -13.35 21.36 -5.22
C HIS A 229 -12.58 22.59 -4.73
N GLY A 230 -11.73 23.17 -5.58
CA GLY A 230 -10.92 24.34 -5.27
C GLY A 230 -9.71 24.06 -4.39
N MET A 231 -9.38 22.79 -4.11
CA MET A 231 -8.19 22.43 -3.35
C MET A 231 -6.94 22.55 -4.21
N LEU A 232 -5.85 23.02 -3.61
CA LEU A 232 -4.54 23.07 -4.25
C LEU A 232 -3.77 21.79 -3.98
N TRP A 233 -3.18 21.22 -5.02
CA TRP A 233 -2.35 20.02 -4.99
C TRP A 233 -0.95 20.40 -5.43
N HIS A 234 -0.01 20.29 -4.50
CA HIS A 234 1.40 20.54 -4.72
C HIS A 234 2.10 19.25 -5.17
N ASP A 235 3.02 19.38 -6.11
CA ASP A 235 4.06 18.38 -6.34
C ASP A 235 5.25 18.64 -5.41
N TYR A 236 6.09 17.63 -5.29
CA TYR A 236 7.26 17.65 -4.42
C TYR A 236 8.48 17.11 -5.15
N ASP A 237 9.61 17.77 -4.92
CA ASP A 237 10.92 17.34 -5.38
C ASP A 237 11.78 16.92 -4.19
N MET A 238 12.77 16.06 -4.45
CA MET A 238 13.78 15.74 -3.44
C MET A 238 14.81 16.86 -3.33
N ASP A 239 15.36 17.06 -2.13
CA ASP A 239 16.38 18.10 -1.90
C ASP A 239 17.71 17.79 -2.63
N GLU A 240 18.08 16.50 -2.73
CA GLU A 240 19.34 16.04 -3.35
C GLU A 240 19.11 14.82 -4.27
N PRO A 241 18.35 14.94 -5.37
CA PRO A 241 17.91 13.79 -6.15
C PRO A 241 19.07 13.06 -6.83
N SER A 242 19.02 11.74 -6.78
CA SER A 242 19.82 10.81 -7.58
C SER A 242 19.05 10.25 -8.77
N PHE A 243 19.69 9.37 -9.56
CA PHE A 243 19.10 8.79 -10.78
C PHE A 243 17.72 8.13 -10.53
N MET A 244 17.58 7.39 -9.43
CA MET A 244 16.35 6.67 -9.07
C MET A 244 15.42 7.47 -8.15
N SER A 245 15.77 8.71 -7.78
CA SER A 245 14.95 9.57 -6.93
C SER A 245 13.59 9.86 -7.53
N ARG A 246 12.51 9.44 -6.87
CA ARG A 246 11.13 9.76 -7.25
C ARG A 246 10.32 10.08 -6.01
N VAL A 247 9.47 11.09 -6.13
CA VAL A 247 8.40 11.36 -5.16
C VAL A 247 7.08 10.94 -5.79
N PHE A 248 6.34 10.08 -5.11
CA PHE A 248 5.02 9.66 -5.55
C PHE A 248 3.98 10.51 -4.83
N THR A 249 3.75 11.71 -5.34
CA THR A 249 2.79 12.69 -4.78
C THR A 249 1.43 12.08 -4.39
N PRO A 250 0.83 11.15 -5.16
CA PRO A 250 -0.47 10.57 -4.81
C PRO A 250 -0.46 9.56 -3.66
N LEU A 251 0.71 9.15 -3.16
CA LEU A 251 0.86 8.06 -2.21
C LEU A 251 1.35 8.57 -0.85
N ALA A 252 0.83 8.04 0.25
CA ALA A 252 1.33 8.27 1.60
C ALA A 252 2.15 7.08 2.10
N ARG A 253 3.22 7.36 2.85
CA ARG A 253 4.06 6.34 3.48
C ARG A 253 3.76 6.17 4.97
N TYR A 254 3.95 4.94 5.45
CA TYR A 254 3.87 4.62 6.86
C TYR A 254 5.07 5.15 7.66
N LYS A 255 4.82 5.53 8.91
CA LYS A 255 5.85 5.90 9.89
C LYS A 255 6.37 4.65 10.60
N LEU A 256 7.19 3.85 9.90
CA LEU A 256 7.67 2.56 10.41
C LEU A 256 8.71 2.66 11.55
N TYR A 257 9.37 3.79 11.70
CA TYR A 257 10.43 4.01 12.68
C TYR A 257 10.29 5.40 13.29
N GLU A 258 10.92 5.62 14.44
CA GLU A 258 11.05 6.95 15.01
C GLU A 258 11.98 7.84 14.18
N ARG A 259 12.03 9.12 14.56
CA ARG A 259 12.82 10.15 13.88
C ARG A 259 13.93 10.64 14.80
N ILE A 260 15.08 10.96 14.21
CA ILE A 260 16.17 11.63 14.91
C ILE A 260 15.83 13.13 14.97
N ASP A 261 16.21 13.80 16.06
CA ASP A 261 16.12 15.25 16.24
C ASP A 261 14.78 15.87 15.82
N ALA A 262 13.68 15.25 16.26
CA ALA A 262 12.31 15.68 15.96
C ALA A 262 12.03 15.84 14.44
N ASN A 263 12.66 15.00 13.61
CA ASN A 263 12.55 14.97 12.16
C ASN A 263 13.13 16.20 11.43
N ALA A 264 13.94 17.05 12.08
CA ALA A 264 14.43 18.31 11.51
C ALA A 264 15.24 18.16 10.21
N HIS A 265 15.87 17.00 10.01
CA HIS A 265 16.69 16.68 8.84
C HIS A 265 16.18 15.45 8.08
N TRP A 266 14.91 15.08 8.27
CA TRP A 266 14.31 13.89 7.66
C TRP A 266 14.98 12.56 8.02
N GLU A 267 15.79 12.50 9.08
CA GLU A 267 16.52 11.29 9.45
C GLU A 267 15.64 10.28 10.20
N ILE A 268 15.88 9.00 9.92
CA ILE A 268 15.17 7.87 10.53
C ILE A 268 16.04 7.23 11.59
N ASP A 269 15.46 6.96 12.76
CA ASP A 269 16.09 6.12 13.77
C ASP A 269 15.72 4.64 13.54
N PHE A 270 16.55 3.95 12.75
CA PHE A 270 16.36 2.53 12.45
C PHE A 270 16.56 1.58 13.64
N GLN A 271 17.01 2.09 14.80
CA GLN A 271 17.11 1.33 16.04
C GLN A 271 15.83 1.41 16.88
N ARG A 272 14.88 2.27 16.48
CA ARG A 272 13.63 2.51 17.20
C ARG A 272 12.43 2.26 16.27
N PRO A 273 12.09 0.99 15.98
CA PRO A 273 10.91 0.66 15.20
C PRO A 273 9.63 1.06 15.94
N ARG A 274 8.63 1.54 15.18
CA ARG A 274 7.28 1.83 15.71
C ARG A 274 6.44 0.58 15.62
N VAL A 275 6.60 -0.30 16.60
CA VAL A 275 5.99 -1.64 16.64
C VAL A 275 4.50 -1.62 16.26
N GLN A 276 3.73 -0.67 16.80
CA GLN A 276 2.29 -0.57 16.51
C GLN A 276 2.00 -0.30 15.02
N THR A 277 2.86 0.44 14.32
CA THR A 277 2.68 0.72 12.88
C THR A 277 3.06 -0.49 12.03
N TRP A 278 4.09 -1.23 12.43
CA TRP A 278 4.42 -2.50 11.79
C TRP A 278 3.29 -3.51 11.95
N GLU A 279 2.83 -3.74 13.18
CA GLU A 279 1.73 -4.65 13.49
C GLU A 279 0.46 -4.26 12.74
N TYR A 280 0.12 -2.96 12.71
CA TYR A 280 -1.02 -2.44 11.96
C TYR A 280 -1.01 -2.91 10.49
N VAL A 281 0.08 -2.67 9.76
CA VAL A 281 0.14 -3.00 8.33
C VAL A 281 0.23 -4.51 8.13
N VAL A 282 1.06 -5.18 8.91
CA VAL A 282 1.32 -6.63 8.80
C VAL A 282 0.06 -7.44 9.08
N ASP A 283 -0.71 -7.06 10.11
CA ASP A 283 -1.91 -7.78 10.49
C ASP A 283 -3.02 -7.63 9.44
N HIS A 284 -3.19 -6.44 8.84
CA HIS A 284 -4.16 -6.23 7.76
C HIS A 284 -3.85 -7.08 6.53
N PHE A 285 -2.61 -7.05 6.04
CA PHE A 285 -2.24 -7.87 4.89
C PHE A 285 -2.30 -9.36 5.21
N ALA A 286 -1.88 -9.78 6.41
CA ALA A 286 -1.99 -11.18 6.83
C ALA A 286 -3.46 -11.64 6.91
N GLN A 287 -4.36 -10.79 7.41
CA GLN A 287 -5.79 -11.08 7.44
C GLN A 287 -6.35 -11.28 6.02
N VAL A 288 -5.99 -10.41 5.07
CA VAL A 288 -6.41 -10.55 3.65
C VAL A 288 -5.83 -11.82 3.02
N ALA A 289 -4.54 -12.10 3.25
CA ALA A 289 -3.89 -13.32 2.77
C ALA A 289 -4.64 -14.57 3.26
N ILE A 290 -4.97 -14.62 4.55
CA ILE A 290 -5.66 -15.75 5.19
C ILE A 290 -7.11 -15.84 4.72
N SER A 291 -7.88 -14.75 4.80
CA SER A 291 -9.31 -14.75 4.48
C SER A 291 -9.59 -14.99 2.99
N GLY A 292 -8.74 -14.44 2.11
CA GLY A 292 -8.79 -14.64 0.67
C GLY A 292 -8.24 -15.97 0.19
N ASN A 293 -7.64 -16.77 1.09
CA ASN A 293 -7.01 -18.05 0.77
C ASN A 293 -5.88 -17.94 -0.27
N PHE A 294 -5.01 -16.92 -0.14
CA PHE A 294 -3.86 -16.72 -1.02
C PHE A 294 -2.66 -17.61 -0.65
N ASP A 295 -1.89 -17.98 -1.67
CA ASP A 295 -0.71 -18.85 -1.60
C ASP A 295 0.61 -18.08 -1.63
N PHE A 296 0.62 -16.87 -2.17
CA PHE A 296 1.80 -16.00 -2.20
C PHE A 296 1.41 -14.53 -2.24
N MET A 297 2.38 -13.66 -2.01
CA MET A 297 2.27 -12.23 -2.25
C MET A 297 3.21 -11.79 -3.35
N ARG A 298 2.80 -10.82 -4.17
CA ARG A 298 3.70 -9.95 -4.88
C ARG A 298 3.96 -8.73 -4.00
N GLY A 299 5.21 -8.46 -3.65
CA GLY A 299 5.54 -7.23 -2.92
C GLY A 299 5.74 -6.09 -3.89
N ASP A 300 4.96 -5.03 -3.76
CA ASP A 300 5.14 -3.79 -4.50
C ASP A 300 6.39 -3.07 -4.00
N MET A 301 7.14 -2.47 -4.93
CA MET A 301 8.33 -1.69 -4.61
C MET A 301 9.33 -2.44 -3.72
N SER A 302 9.50 -3.75 -3.91
CA SER A 302 10.44 -4.61 -3.16
C SER A 302 11.91 -4.19 -3.26
N HIS A 303 12.23 -3.29 -4.18
CA HIS A 303 13.55 -2.67 -4.33
C HIS A 303 13.72 -1.41 -3.47
N VAL A 304 12.70 -0.98 -2.73
CA VAL A 304 12.83 0.19 -1.84
C VAL A 304 13.32 -0.24 -0.49
N GLN A 305 14.61 -0.05 -0.28
CA GLN A 305 15.28 -0.25 1.00
C GLN A 305 15.64 1.13 1.57
N MET A 306 15.19 1.44 2.80
CA MET A 306 15.33 2.80 3.35
C MET A 306 16.67 3.08 4.05
N ARG A 307 17.51 2.08 4.32
CA ARG A 307 18.75 2.25 5.11
C ARG A 307 19.93 2.50 4.16
N PRO A 308 20.50 3.72 4.13
CA PRO A 308 21.51 4.08 3.14
C PRO A 308 22.80 3.26 3.24
N GLN A 309 23.06 2.57 4.36
CA GLN A 309 24.20 1.67 4.53
C GLN A 309 23.97 0.26 3.98
N GLY A 310 22.77 -0.02 3.44
CA GLY A 310 22.39 -1.33 2.93
C GLY A 310 21.85 -2.29 3.98
N VAL A 311 21.99 -3.59 3.70
CA VAL A 311 21.56 -4.66 4.60
C VAL A 311 22.41 -4.61 5.89
N PRO A 312 21.79 -4.51 7.07
CA PRO A 312 22.54 -4.55 8.32
C PRO A 312 23.15 -5.95 8.53
N ALA A 313 24.29 -6.02 9.21
CA ALA A 313 24.96 -7.29 9.52
C ALA A 313 24.03 -8.24 10.32
N ASP A 314 23.28 -7.68 11.26
CA ASP A 314 22.22 -8.37 11.99
C ASP A 314 20.87 -7.88 11.48
N VAL A 315 20.18 -8.73 10.71
CA VAL A 315 18.84 -8.45 10.21
C VAL A 315 17.84 -8.81 11.32
N ASP A 316 17.32 -7.78 12.00
CA ASP A 316 16.31 -7.96 13.04
C ASP A 316 15.06 -8.67 12.47
N ALA A 317 14.58 -9.68 13.19
CA ALA A 317 13.42 -10.45 12.81
C ALA A 317 12.15 -9.60 13.02
N GLY A 318 11.60 -9.08 11.91
CA GLY A 318 10.30 -8.39 11.88
C GLY A 318 10.34 -6.88 11.64
N TYR A 319 11.50 -6.22 11.77
CA TYR A 319 11.63 -4.76 11.60
C TYR A 319 12.76 -4.35 10.66
N TYR A 320 13.07 -5.19 9.68
CA TYR A 320 13.99 -4.84 8.60
C TYR A 320 13.24 -4.34 7.37
N ASP A 321 12.30 -5.16 6.89
CA ASP A 321 11.53 -4.96 5.68
C ASP A 321 10.06 -5.35 5.92
N ILE A 322 9.13 -4.52 5.46
CA ILE A 322 7.69 -4.70 5.73
C ILE A 322 7.10 -5.88 4.96
N LEU A 323 7.61 -6.16 3.76
CA LEU A 323 7.17 -7.27 2.94
C LEU A 323 7.61 -8.61 3.53
N ARG A 324 8.84 -8.65 4.07
CA ARG A 324 9.30 -9.75 4.92
C ARG A 324 8.39 -9.98 6.12
N ALA A 325 8.07 -8.92 6.86
CA ALA A 325 7.25 -9.03 8.07
C ALA A 325 5.84 -9.59 7.75
N VAL A 326 5.24 -9.17 6.62
CA VAL A 326 3.98 -9.74 6.11
C VAL A 326 4.15 -11.24 5.81
N LYS A 327 5.19 -11.61 5.05
CA LYS A 327 5.47 -13.02 4.72
C LYS A 327 5.59 -13.87 5.99
N GLU A 328 6.44 -13.46 6.93
CA GLU A 328 6.69 -14.19 8.18
C GLU A 328 5.40 -14.34 9.01
N LYS A 329 4.58 -13.28 9.10
CA LYS A 329 3.28 -13.32 9.79
C LYS A 329 2.33 -14.35 9.17
N VAL A 330 2.21 -14.37 7.83
CA VAL A 330 1.36 -15.34 7.14
C VAL A 330 1.90 -16.76 7.30
N GLN A 331 3.23 -16.92 7.21
CA GLN A 331 3.91 -18.21 7.34
C GLN A 331 3.72 -18.89 8.70
N ALA A 332 3.46 -18.12 9.76
CA ALA A 332 3.07 -18.67 11.06
C ALA A 332 1.81 -19.56 10.98
N SER A 333 0.93 -19.32 10.01
CA SER A 333 -0.28 -20.13 9.75
C SER A 333 -0.21 -20.94 8.46
N ARG A 334 0.57 -20.49 7.47
CA ARG A 334 0.74 -21.11 6.15
C ARG A 334 2.22 -21.18 5.78
N PRO A 335 2.97 -22.19 6.24
CA PRO A 335 4.42 -22.26 6.03
C PRO A 335 4.88 -22.26 4.57
N SER A 336 3.98 -22.56 3.63
CA SER A 336 4.26 -22.54 2.18
C SER A 336 4.02 -21.19 1.50
N PHE A 337 3.62 -20.14 2.24
CA PHE A 337 3.32 -18.84 1.65
C PHE A 337 4.56 -18.21 1.00
N GLY A 338 4.46 -17.88 -0.29
CA GLY A 338 5.56 -17.35 -1.10
C GLY A 338 5.59 -15.82 -1.18
N TYR A 339 6.75 -15.27 -1.57
CA TYR A 339 6.98 -13.86 -1.82
C TYR A 339 7.67 -13.66 -3.17
N PHE A 340 6.94 -13.08 -4.10
CA PHE A 340 7.40 -12.63 -5.41
C PHE A 340 7.72 -11.13 -5.35
N ALA A 341 9.00 -10.76 -5.43
CA ALA A 341 9.45 -9.38 -5.30
C ALA A 341 9.31 -8.58 -6.60
N GLU A 342 8.76 -7.36 -6.53
CA GLU A 342 8.93 -6.38 -7.59
C GLU A 342 10.29 -5.71 -7.48
N SER A 343 11.28 -6.34 -8.09
CA SER A 343 12.64 -5.84 -8.15
C SER A 343 13.23 -6.10 -9.55
N PHE A 344 14.24 -5.29 -9.91
CA PHE A 344 14.72 -5.16 -11.28
C PHE A 344 16.14 -5.69 -11.50
N LEU A 345 16.78 -6.29 -10.49
CA LEU A 345 18.17 -6.76 -10.53
C LEU A 345 19.15 -5.74 -11.13
N PRO A 346 19.12 -4.45 -10.70
CA PRO A 346 20.05 -3.48 -11.22
C PRO A 346 21.46 -3.79 -10.72
N ALA A 347 22.44 -3.12 -11.33
CA ALA A 347 23.80 -3.15 -10.82
C ALA A 347 23.86 -2.62 -9.38
N ARG A 348 24.91 -3.02 -8.66
CA ARG A 348 25.24 -2.50 -7.33
C ARG A 348 25.12 -0.98 -7.28
N ASP A 349 24.57 -0.47 -6.17
CA ASP A 349 24.50 0.96 -5.84
C ASP A 349 23.65 1.81 -6.79
N VAL A 350 22.87 1.22 -7.72
CA VAL A 350 21.89 1.98 -8.53
C VAL A 350 20.84 2.67 -7.64
N PHE A 351 20.42 2.00 -6.57
CA PHE A 351 19.58 2.58 -5.53
C PHE A 351 20.37 3.13 -4.32
N GLN A 352 21.71 3.09 -4.39
CA GLN A 352 22.67 3.63 -3.41
C GLN A 352 22.59 3.05 -1.98
N TYR A 353 22.17 1.77 -1.85
CA TYR A 353 22.22 1.03 -0.58
C TYR A 353 22.98 -0.31 -0.72
N GLY A 354 23.87 -0.47 -1.70
CA GLY A 354 24.62 -1.71 -1.91
C GLY A 354 24.01 -2.62 -2.97
N GLU A 355 24.11 -3.94 -2.74
CA GLU A 355 23.60 -4.97 -3.65
C GLU A 355 22.11 -5.21 -3.42
N GLU A 356 21.34 -5.22 -4.51
CA GLU A 356 19.91 -5.53 -4.42
C GLU A 356 19.66 -6.99 -4.04
N LEU A 357 20.52 -7.92 -4.48
CA LEU A 357 20.41 -9.34 -4.14
C LEU A 357 20.51 -9.58 -2.63
N ASP A 358 21.44 -8.89 -1.94
CA ASP A 358 21.55 -8.98 -0.48
C ASP A 358 20.23 -8.54 0.20
N HIS A 359 19.58 -7.49 -0.33
CA HIS A 359 18.30 -7.02 0.18
C HIS A 359 17.17 -8.03 -0.10
N LEU A 360 17.11 -8.61 -1.30
CA LEU A 360 16.11 -9.62 -1.64
C LEU A 360 16.24 -10.85 -0.73
N ASP A 361 17.45 -11.33 -0.49
CA ASP A 361 17.71 -12.43 0.43
C ASP A 361 17.30 -12.05 1.87
N ALA A 362 17.68 -10.85 2.33
CA ALA A 362 17.33 -10.36 3.67
C ALA A 362 15.83 -10.11 3.86
N SER A 363 15.09 -9.79 2.78
CA SER A 363 13.62 -9.64 2.76
C SER A 363 12.89 -10.98 2.58
N LEU A 364 13.62 -12.08 2.42
CA LEU A 364 13.09 -13.43 2.16
C LEU A 364 12.27 -13.52 0.85
N ALA A 365 12.68 -12.83 -0.21
CA ALA A 365 12.06 -13.01 -1.52
C ALA A 365 12.35 -14.41 -2.09
N ASP A 366 11.32 -15.13 -2.56
CA ASP A 366 11.48 -16.47 -3.16
C ASP A 366 11.73 -16.40 -4.68
N ALA A 367 11.28 -15.32 -5.30
CA ALA A 367 11.47 -15.00 -6.70
C ALA A 367 11.40 -13.48 -6.90
N THR A 368 11.96 -12.96 -7.99
CA THR A 368 11.88 -11.55 -8.36
C THR A 368 11.47 -11.40 -9.82
N LEU A 369 10.83 -10.29 -10.14
CA LEU A 369 10.38 -9.94 -11.49
C LEU A 369 11.55 -9.85 -12.48
N GLY A 370 12.71 -9.36 -12.02
CA GLY A 370 13.94 -9.33 -12.79
C GLY A 370 14.03 -8.19 -13.80
N ASP A 371 15.04 -8.28 -14.68
CA ASP A 371 15.50 -7.17 -15.51
C ASP A 371 15.09 -7.29 -17.00
N LEU A 372 14.44 -8.39 -17.40
CA LEU A 372 14.06 -8.65 -18.80
C LEU A 372 12.94 -7.72 -19.28
N GLN A 373 12.03 -7.32 -18.39
CA GLN A 373 10.94 -6.41 -18.70
C GLN A 373 11.40 -5.02 -19.18
N SER A 374 12.64 -4.64 -18.86
CA SER A 374 13.25 -3.37 -19.26
C SER A 374 13.93 -3.45 -20.63
N THR A 375 13.76 -4.58 -21.35
CA THR A 375 14.41 -4.84 -22.65
C THR A 375 13.39 -5.25 -23.69
N VAL A 376 13.73 -5.11 -24.98
CA VAL A 376 12.84 -5.51 -26.07
C VAL A 376 13.02 -7.00 -26.33
N VAL A 377 11.93 -7.77 -26.25
CA VAL A 377 11.96 -9.22 -26.49
C VAL A 377 12.63 -9.53 -27.83
N GLY A 378 13.69 -10.35 -27.77
CA GLY A 378 14.45 -10.78 -28.94
C GLY A 378 15.61 -9.87 -29.36
N ASP A 379 15.79 -8.71 -28.71
CA ASP A 379 16.98 -7.89 -28.94
C ASP A 379 18.26 -8.55 -28.35
N HIS A 380 19.43 -8.00 -28.67
CA HIS A 380 20.70 -8.55 -28.19
C HIS A 380 20.83 -8.53 -26.66
N GLU A 381 20.30 -7.50 -26.01
CA GLU A 381 20.36 -7.33 -24.55
C GLU A 381 19.45 -8.32 -23.84
N TYR A 382 18.22 -8.47 -24.32
CA TYR A 382 17.25 -9.46 -23.90
C TYR A 382 17.82 -10.87 -24.05
N LEU A 383 18.35 -11.24 -25.23
CA LEU A 383 18.90 -12.59 -25.45
C LEU A 383 20.09 -12.88 -24.54
N ARG A 384 20.94 -11.87 -24.30
CA ARG A 384 22.07 -11.96 -23.37
C ARG A 384 21.60 -12.20 -21.93
N ARG A 385 20.68 -11.37 -21.43
CA ARG A 385 20.11 -11.50 -20.07
C ARG A 385 19.34 -12.80 -19.92
N PHE A 386 18.48 -13.13 -20.89
CA PHE A 386 17.69 -14.35 -20.89
C PHE A 386 18.58 -15.60 -20.85
N ARG A 387 19.70 -15.60 -21.57
CA ARG A 387 20.66 -16.71 -21.51
C ARG A 387 21.27 -16.85 -20.11
N ARG A 388 21.59 -15.74 -19.45
CA ARG A 388 22.07 -15.75 -18.06
C ARG A 388 21.06 -16.43 -17.12
N TYR A 389 19.77 -16.11 -17.22
CA TYR A 389 18.70 -16.79 -16.44
C TYR A 389 18.55 -18.30 -16.72
N LEU A 390 19.09 -18.79 -17.84
CA LEU A 390 19.11 -20.23 -18.16
C LEU A 390 20.38 -20.94 -17.69
N ASP A 391 21.46 -20.19 -17.50
CA ASP A 391 22.78 -20.69 -17.15
C ASP A 391 23.04 -20.62 -15.64
N ASP A 392 22.51 -19.60 -14.97
CA ASP A 392 22.44 -19.43 -13.50
C ASP A 392 21.25 -20.25 -12.92
#